data_AF-A0A9P9IV78-F1
#
_entry.id   AF-A0A9P9IV78-F1
#
_cell.length_a   1.000
_cell.length_b   1.000
_cell.length_c   1.000
_cell.angle_alpha   90.00
_cell.angle_beta   90.00
_cell.angle_gamma   90.00
#
_symmetry.space_group_name_H-M   'P 1'
#
loop_
_entity.id
_entity.type
_entity.pdbx_description
1 polymer ?
#
loop_
_entity_poly.entity_id
_entity_poly.type
_entity_poly.pdbx_seq_one_letter_code
_entity_poly.pdbx_strand_id
1 'polypeptide(L)'
;MAGLTNQETSQHTTTNVRGALGNSLPPSQKSLRLYRRIIFGRKYLFSPSDSEEAEYFVENPVPHKHANTWKPVFYRGDNPKYTASKAIARIRRTGFWYSFRVELGDGVGEVLENKRRVKERKSYERKQRNRKRFRMKEKPPKKELENEEDVTGLVMNLSMRRAGFFKRTLKWEAGGQEYQWSGTRAFLPSPIRRLKGISHDMKLVDSNKCVLATVEKDRWAFIRPSERPGVPPNKKKKFVGTLQIYPAAYLSESVGGAQVKQGSGTTITTSLDDPHCWDMGEKSDESKNLNVGGSHAGNLTEESIVLTCWIAMEGEHRIRHKIIDLIEEIAENF
;
A
#
# COMPACT_ATOMS: atom_id res chain seq x y z
N MET A 1 49.71 -55.86 -31.57
CA MET A 1 49.60 -55.49 -30.15
C MET A 1 49.46 -53.99 -30.06
N ALA A 2 48.58 -53.51 -29.16
CA ALA A 2 48.20 -52.12 -28.87
C ALA A 2 47.48 -51.41 -30.04
N GLY A 3 46.19 -51.06 -30.01
CA GLY A 3 45.29 -50.79 -28.88
C GLY A 3 45.30 -49.28 -28.58
N LEU A 4 44.57 -48.47 -29.34
CA LEU A 4 44.32 -47.07 -29.03
C LEU A 4 42.81 -46.84 -28.95
N THR A 5 42.39 -46.67 -27.70
CA THR A 5 41.06 -46.39 -27.17
C THR A 5 40.63 -44.95 -27.46
N ASN A 6 39.39 -44.80 -27.91
CA ASN A 6 38.62 -43.56 -27.85
C ASN A 6 38.41 -43.14 -26.38
N GLN A 7 38.65 -41.87 -26.06
CA GLN A 7 38.07 -41.22 -24.90
C GLN A 7 37.48 -39.87 -25.32
N GLU A 8 36.16 -39.81 -25.27
CA GLU A 8 35.35 -38.60 -25.27
C GLU A 8 35.61 -37.83 -23.96
N THR A 9 36.23 -36.66 -24.05
CA THR A 9 36.23 -35.70 -22.95
C THR A 9 34.96 -34.86 -23.02
N SER A 10 33.97 -35.22 -22.22
CA SER A 10 32.86 -34.34 -21.83
C SER A 10 33.41 -33.10 -21.15
N GLN A 11 33.32 -31.95 -21.80
CA GLN A 11 33.54 -30.66 -21.16
C GLN A 11 32.32 -30.34 -20.30
N HIS A 12 32.41 -30.66 -19.00
CA HIS A 12 31.59 -30.02 -17.99
C HIS A 12 31.98 -28.54 -17.92
N THR A 13 31.23 -27.70 -18.60
CA THR A 13 31.28 -26.24 -18.45
C THR A 13 30.70 -25.87 -17.09
N THR A 14 31.50 -26.00 -16.03
CA THR A 14 31.25 -25.33 -14.76
C THR A 14 31.58 -23.85 -14.94
N THR A 15 30.58 -23.06 -15.30
CA THR A 15 30.66 -21.59 -15.30
C THR A 15 30.78 -21.11 -13.86
N ASN A 16 32.02 -21.01 -13.39
CA ASN A 16 32.39 -20.25 -12.19
C ASN A 16 32.17 -18.76 -12.48
N VAL A 17 30.94 -18.27 -12.30
CA VAL A 17 30.64 -16.84 -12.31
C VAL A 17 30.96 -16.27 -10.93
N ARG A 18 32.25 -16.07 -10.68
CA ARG A 18 32.76 -15.30 -9.54
C ARG A 18 33.69 -14.22 -10.08
N GLY A 19 33.11 -13.09 -10.49
CA GLY A 19 33.88 -11.90 -10.83
C GLY A 19 33.21 -10.92 -11.79
N ALA A 20 32.21 -10.18 -11.31
CA ALA A 20 31.83 -8.82 -11.80
C ALA A 20 30.64 -8.25 -11.00
N LEU A 21 30.75 -8.14 -9.66
CA LEU A 21 29.79 -7.39 -8.85
C LEU A 21 30.17 -5.90 -8.82
N GLY A 22 29.90 -5.20 -9.91
CA GLY A 22 29.50 -3.81 -9.80
C GLY A 22 28.13 -3.78 -9.12
N ASN A 23 28.03 -3.19 -7.93
CA ASN A 23 26.78 -3.03 -7.17
C ASN A 23 25.80 -2.03 -7.83
N SER A 24 25.61 -2.10 -9.15
CA SER A 24 24.58 -1.33 -9.84
C SER A 24 23.31 -2.17 -9.90
N LEU A 25 22.26 -1.71 -9.21
CA LEU A 25 20.91 -2.20 -9.44
C LEU A 25 20.58 -2.13 -10.95
N PRO A 26 19.81 -3.08 -11.49
CA PRO A 26 19.37 -2.99 -12.88
C PRO A 26 18.61 -1.67 -13.11
N PRO A 27 18.56 -1.16 -14.35
CA PRO A 27 17.75 0.01 -14.65
C PRO A 27 16.30 -0.22 -14.20
N SER A 28 15.70 0.79 -13.57
CA SER A 28 14.31 0.71 -13.14
C SER A 28 13.40 0.56 -14.35
N GLN A 29 12.46 -0.37 -14.30
CA GLN A 29 11.45 -0.55 -15.35
C GLN A 29 10.41 0.58 -15.30
N LYS A 30 10.08 1.06 -14.09
CA LYS A 30 9.13 2.14 -13.90
C LYS A 30 9.61 3.11 -12.81
N SER A 31 9.39 4.39 -13.02
CA SER A 31 9.73 5.45 -12.06
C SER A 31 8.55 6.39 -11.88
N LEU A 32 8.15 6.58 -10.62
CA LEU A 32 7.01 7.42 -10.24
C LEU A 32 7.46 8.45 -9.21
N ARG A 33 7.21 9.73 -9.52
CA ARG A 33 7.43 10.85 -8.61
C ARG A 33 6.23 10.98 -7.69
N LEU A 34 6.50 10.97 -6.39
CA LEU A 34 5.51 11.21 -5.36
C LEU A 34 5.43 12.71 -5.06
N TYR A 35 4.21 13.24 -5.12
CA TYR A 35 3.91 14.58 -4.66
C TYR A 35 2.83 14.59 -3.59
N ARG A 36 2.88 15.65 -2.78
CA ARG A 36 1.85 16.01 -1.82
C ARG A 36 1.18 17.32 -2.25
N ARG A 37 -0.15 17.39 -2.24
CA ARG A 37 -0.84 18.68 -2.44
C ARG A 37 -0.74 19.54 -1.20
N ILE A 38 -0.41 20.81 -1.39
CA ILE A 38 -0.09 21.75 -0.30
C ILE A 38 -1.33 22.17 0.47
N ILE A 39 -2.46 22.33 -0.22
CA ILE A 39 -3.70 22.74 0.45
C ILE A 39 -4.24 21.56 1.25
N PHE A 40 -4.14 21.68 2.57
CA PHE A 40 -4.53 20.73 3.62
C PHE A 40 -3.76 19.40 3.68
N GLY A 41 -2.77 19.14 2.81
CA GLY A 41 -1.90 17.96 2.90
C GLY A 41 -2.64 16.61 2.84
N ARG A 42 -3.89 16.60 2.37
CA ARG A 42 -4.83 15.46 2.36
C ARG A 42 -4.68 14.57 1.13
N LYS A 43 -3.89 14.98 0.14
CA LYS A 43 -3.89 14.37 -1.19
C LYS A 43 -2.47 14.12 -1.62
N TYR A 44 -2.21 12.89 -2.05
CA TYR A 44 -0.94 12.47 -2.62
C TYR A 44 -1.18 11.95 -4.03
N LEU A 45 -0.17 12.07 -4.87
CA LEU A 45 -0.24 11.60 -6.25
C LEU A 45 1.11 11.05 -6.67
N PHE A 46 1.07 9.98 -7.46
CA PHE A 46 2.21 9.39 -8.12
C PHE A 46 2.08 9.67 -9.62
N SER A 47 3.05 10.36 -10.19
CA SER A 47 3.08 10.68 -11.61
C SER A 47 4.43 10.27 -12.21
N PRO A 48 4.50 9.82 -13.47
CA PRO A 48 5.77 9.49 -14.11
C PRO A 48 6.68 10.73 -14.26
N SER A 49 6.09 11.92 -14.44
CA SER A 49 6.83 13.18 -14.63
C SER A 49 6.17 14.38 -13.95
N ASP A 50 6.80 15.56 -14.03
CA ASP A 50 6.25 16.79 -13.42
C ASP A 50 5.01 17.29 -14.16
N SER A 51 4.91 17.03 -15.46
CA SER A 51 3.86 17.53 -16.35
C SER A 51 2.76 16.53 -16.66
N GLU A 52 3.00 15.24 -16.45
CA GLU A 52 2.04 14.18 -16.76
C GLU A 52 0.96 14.00 -15.68
N GLU A 53 -0.19 13.47 -16.12
CA GLU A 53 -1.27 13.06 -15.24
C GLU A 53 -0.80 12.02 -14.23
N ALA A 54 -1.41 12.03 -13.04
CA ALA A 54 -1.07 11.04 -12.04
C ALA A 54 -1.62 9.66 -12.42
N GLU A 55 -0.76 8.64 -12.40
CA GLU A 55 -1.19 7.25 -12.53
C GLU A 55 -1.91 6.75 -11.29
N TYR A 56 -1.52 7.25 -10.12
CA TYR A 56 -2.14 6.87 -8.86
C TYR A 56 -2.39 8.08 -7.98
N PHE A 57 -3.52 8.05 -7.28
CA PHE A 57 -3.95 9.12 -6.42
C PHE A 57 -4.38 8.60 -5.05
N VAL A 58 -3.96 9.28 -3.98
CA VAL A 58 -4.32 8.92 -2.61
C VAL A 58 -5.12 10.04 -1.97
N GLU A 59 -6.32 9.70 -1.51
CA GLU A 59 -7.11 10.55 -0.64
C GLU A 59 -6.90 10.15 0.82
N ASN A 60 -6.20 11.00 1.56
CA ASN A 60 -5.87 10.81 2.96
C ASN A 60 -6.76 11.71 3.85
N PRO A 61 -7.70 11.15 4.63
CA PRO A 61 -8.58 11.94 5.49
C PRO A 61 -7.82 12.53 6.68
N VAL A 62 -7.90 13.84 6.86
CA VAL A 62 -7.40 14.61 8.02
C VAL A 62 -8.61 15.20 8.75
N PRO A 63 -8.73 15.13 10.09
CA PRO A 63 -7.70 14.74 11.07
C PRO A 63 -7.60 13.23 11.37
N HIS A 64 -6.46 12.81 11.93
CA HIS A 64 -6.11 11.40 12.17
C HIS A 64 -6.27 10.97 13.64
N LYS A 65 -7.26 11.52 14.35
CA LYS A 65 -7.39 11.38 15.81
C LYS A 65 -7.46 9.91 16.25
N HIS A 66 -8.34 9.12 15.62
CA HIS A 66 -8.56 7.72 16.01
C HIS A 66 -8.22 6.75 14.88
N ALA A 67 -7.78 5.54 15.22
CA ALA A 67 -7.40 4.52 14.24
C ALA A 67 -8.56 4.19 13.29
N ASN A 68 -9.77 4.11 13.84
CA ASN A 68 -11.01 3.85 13.10
C ASN A 68 -11.45 5.01 12.19
N THR A 69 -10.95 6.23 12.38
CA THR A 69 -11.27 7.39 11.53
C THR A 69 -10.33 7.54 10.34
N TRP A 70 -9.13 6.96 10.43
CA TRP A 70 -8.17 7.00 9.35
C TRP A 70 -8.48 5.94 8.31
N LYS A 71 -9.18 6.35 7.24
CA LYS A 71 -9.58 5.49 6.12
C LYS A 71 -9.19 6.08 4.77
N PRO A 72 -7.89 6.10 4.42
CA PRO A 72 -7.48 6.54 3.10
C PRO A 72 -8.05 5.64 2.00
N VAL A 73 -8.28 6.26 0.85
CA VAL A 73 -8.69 5.58 -0.38
C VAL A 73 -7.63 5.81 -1.45
N PHE A 74 -7.26 4.74 -2.13
CA PHE A 74 -6.29 4.72 -3.20
C PHE A 74 -7.01 4.53 -4.54
N TYR A 75 -6.66 5.35 -5.51
CA TYR A 75 -7.28 5.38 -6.82
C TYR A 75 -6.25 5.11 -7.92
N ARG A 76 -6.67 4.37 -8.94
CA ARG A 76 -5.99 4.26 -10.24
C ARG A 76 -6.48 5.43 -11.10
N GLY A 77 -5.55 6.26 -11.57
CA GLY A 77 -5.79 7.54 -12.24
C GLY A 77 -5.59 8.76 -11.36
N ASP A 78 -5.79 9.95 -11.93
CA ASP A 78 -5.59 11.23 -11.23
C ASP A 78 -6.75 11.53 -10.26
N ASN A 79 -6.94 12.78 -9.87
CA ASN A 79 -7.86 13.19 -8.83
C ASN A 79 -9.32 12.82 -9.18
N PRO A 80 -9.96 11.92 -8.41
CA PRO A 80 -11.29 11.37 -8.71
C PRO A 80 -12.41 12.42 -8.72
N LYS A 81 -12.14 13.64 -8.22
CA LYS A 81 -13.07 14.76 -8.30
C LYS A 81 -13.22 15.31 -9.73
N TYR A 82 -12.20 15.17 -10.57
CA TYR A 82 -12.15 15.77 -11.90
C TYR A 82 -11.97 14.74 -13.02
N THR A 83 -11.46 13.55 -12.69
CA THR A 83 -11.22 12.46 -13.65
C THR A 83 -12.01 11.22 -13.21
N ALA A 84 -12.33 10.34 -14.17
CA ALA A 84 -13.01 9.07 -13.93
C ALA A 84 -12.07 8.01 -13.32
N SER A 85 -11.45 8.34 -12.19
CA SER A 85 -10.47 7.49 -11.52
C SER A 85 -11.15 6.40 -10.70
N LYS A 86 -10.63 5.17 -10.75
CA LYS A 86 -11.23 4.01 -10.09
C LYS A 86 -10.64 3.81 -8.71
N ALA A 87 -11.48 3.68 -7.68
CA ALA A 87 -11.02 3.32 -6.34
C ALA A 87 -10.57 1.85 -6.33
N ILE A 88 -9.28 1.62 -6.08
CA ILE A 88 -8.67 0.29 -6.13
C ILE A 88 -8.14 -0.16 -4.77
N ALA A 89 -8.05 0.71 -3.77
CA ALA A 89 -7.70 0.26 -2.43
C ALA A 89 -8.31 1.11 -1.33
N ARG A 90 -8.51 0.47 -0.18
CA ARG A 90 -8.92 1.11 1.06
C ARG A 90 -8.01 0.67 2.18
N ILE A 91 -7.54 1.63 2.95
CA ILE A 91 -6.58 1.39 4.01
C ILE A 91 -7.26 1.68 5.34
N ARG A 92 -6.95 0.87 6.36
CA ARG A 92 -7.39 1.10 7.73
C ARG A 92 -6.24 0.85 8.68
N ARG A 93 -6.12 1.72 9.68
CA ARG A 93 -5.19 1.49 10.78
C ARG A 93 -5.86 0.58 11.80
N THR A 94 -5.18 -0.50 12.19
CA THR A 94 -5.69 -1.43 13.22
C THR A 94 -5.06 -1.22 14.59
N GLY A 95 -3.97 -0.47 14.68
CA GLY A 95 -3.31 -0.15 15.94
C GLY A 95 -2.71 1.26 15.90
N PHE A 96 -1.51 1.41 16.46
CA PHE A 96 -0.67 2.58 16.20
C PHE A 96 -0.19 2.57 14.74
N TRP A 97 0.61 3.56 14.33
CA TRP A 97 1.20 3.69 12.97
C TRP A 97 2.19 2.56 12.58
N TYR A 98 2.10 1.40 13.23
CA TYR A 98 2.83 0.18 12.93
C TYR A 98 1.96 -0.92 12.30
N SER A 99 0.62 -0.80 12.27
CA SER A 99 -0.25 -1.88 11.78
C SER A 99 -1.42 -1.37 10.95
N PHE A 100 -1.56 -1.96 9.76
CA PHE A 100 -2.54 -1.59 8.76
C PHE A 100 -3.22 -2.84 8.16
N ARG A 101 -4.51 -2.70 7.89
CA ARG A 101 -5.27 -3.60 7.02
C ARG A 101 -5.58 -2.85 5.74
N VAL A 102 -5.33 -3.50 4.62
CA VAL A 102 -5.52 -2.95 3.30
C VAL A 102 -6.44 -3.89 2.54
N GLU A 103 -7.49 -3.34 1.96
CA GLU A 103 -8.29 -4.00 0.93
C GLU A 103 -7.82 -3.46 -0.41
N LEU A 104 -7.43 -4.34 -1.33
CA LEU A 104 -6.89 -4.02 -2.64
C LEU A 104 -7.70 -4.73 -3.72
N GLY A 105 -7.93 -4.06 -4.84
CA GLY A 105 -8.57 -4.59 -6.03
C GLY A 105 -9.69 -3.70 -6.57
N ASP A 106 -10.17 -4.04 -7.75
CA ASP A 106 -11.11 -3.23 -8.53
C ASP A 106 -12.51 -3.18 -7.91
N GLY A 107 -12.88 -4.18 -7.09
CA GLY A 107 -14.16 -4.23 -6.39
C GLY A 107 -14.22 -3.33 -5.15
N VAL A 108 -13.10 -2.70 -4.76
CA VAL A 108 -13.07 -1.81 -3.58
C VAL A 108 -14.00 -0.60 -3.75
N GLY A 109 -14.16 -0.09 -4.98
CA GLY A 109 -15.12 0.97 -5.29
C GLY A 109 -16.56 0.55 -4.96
N GLU A 110 -16.98 -0.62 -5.42
CA GLU A 110 -18.31 -1.19 -5.16
C GLU A 110 -18.53 -1.42 -3.66
N VAL A 111 -17.51 -1.91 -2.94
CA VAL A 111 -17.55 -2.05 -1.48
C VAL A 111 -17.74 -0.70 -0.77
N LEU A 112 -17.13 0.37 -1.28
CA LEU A 112 -17.30 1.71 -0.72
C LEU A 112 -18.72 2.25 -0.97
N GLU A 113 -19.28 2.02 -2.15
CA GLU A 113 -20.65 2.40 -2.51
C GLU A 113 -21.69 1.64 -1.68
N ASN A 114 -21.55 0.32 -1.55
CA ASN A 114 -22.41 -0.48 -0.68
C ASN A 114 -22.39 0.02 0.77
N LYS A 115 -21.21 0.38 1.30
CA LYS A 115 -21.12 0.98 2.64
C LYS A 115 -21.81 2.34 2.74
N ARG A 116 -21.81 3.14 1.67
CA ARG A 116 -22.58 4.39 1.59
C ARG A 116 -24.08 4.09 1.65
N ARG A 117 -24.57 3.17 0.81
CA ARG A 117 -25.98 2.75 0.75
C ARG A 117 -26.50 2.26 2.11
N VAL A 118 -25.74 1.37 2.76
CA VAL A 118 -26.06 0.87 4.12
C VAL A 118 -26.13 2.00 5.15
N LYS A 119 -25.18 2.94 5.10
CA LYS A 119 -25.14 4.06 6.05
C LYS A 119 -26.32 4.99 5.85
N GLU A 120 -26.72 5.26 4.61
CA GLU A 120 -27.88 6.08 4.28
C GLU A 120 -29.18 5.43 4.75
N ARG A 121 -29.35 4.14 4.51
CA ARG A 121 -30.48 3.33 5.00
C ARG A 121 -30.57 3.37 6.53
N LYS A 122 -29.50 3.03 7.24
CA LYS A 122 -29.45 3.07 8.72
C LYS A 122 -29.69 4.48 9.28
N SER A 123 -29.18 5.51 8.61
CA SER A 123 -29.40 6.91 9.00
C SER A 123 -30.87 7.31 8.84
N TYR A 124 -31.51 6.88 7.75
CA TYR A 124 -32.93 7.11 7.51
C TYR A 124 -33.81 6.40 8.55
N GLU A 125 -33.56 5.12 8.80
CA GLU A 125 -34.26 4.33 9.84
C GLU A 125 -34.14 4.99 11.22
N ARG A 126 -32.93 5.44 11.59
CA ARG A 126 -32.71 6.14 12.86
C ARG A 126 -33.50 7.45 12.95
N LYS A 127 -33.59 8.20 11.84
CA LYS A 127 -34.38 9.43 11.76
C LYS A 127 -35.88 9.15 11.88
N GLN A 128 -36.40 8.09 11.26
CA GLN A 128 -37.81 7.70 11.40
C GLN A 128 -38.11 7.23 12.83
N ARG A 129 -37.21 6.43 13.43
CA ARG A 129 -37.35 6.01 14.84
C ARG A 129 -37.40 7.21 15.78
N ASN A 130 -36.54 8.21 15.57
CA ASN A 130 -36.60 9.45 16.34
C ASN A 130 -37.91 10.21 16.11
N ARG A 131 -38.37 10.35 14.87
CA ARG A 131 -39.67 10.99 14.56
C ARG A 131 -40.83 10.31 15.28
N LYS A 132 -40.90 8.98 15.20
CA LYS A 132 -41.91 8.18 15.91
C LYS A 132 -41.84 8.40 17.42
N ARG A 133 -40.64 8.45 18.00
CA ARG A 133 -40.41 8.76 19.42
C ARG A 133 -40.92 10.15 19.81
N PHE A 134 -40.82 11.14 18.92
CA PHE A 134 -41.35 12.49 19.11
C PHE A 134 -42.78 12.69 18.57
N ARG A 135 -43.53 11.61 18.30
CA ARG A 135 -44.90 11.62 17.74
C ARG A 135 -45.05 12.46 16.45
N MET A 136 -43.96 12.62 15.71
CA MET A 136 -43.96 13.30 14.42
C MET A 136 -44.36 12.32 13.31
N LYS A 137 -45.05 12.82 12.28
CA LYS A 137 -45.39 12.03 11.09
C LYS A 137 -44.12 11.54 10.39
N GLU A 138 -44.21 10.33 9.86
CA GLU A 138 -43.18 9.74 9.00
C GLU A 138 -42.95 10.62 7.78
N LYS A 139 -41.70 10.67 7.33
CA LYS A 139 -41.33 11.44 6.14
C LYS A 139 -40.69 10.51 5.13
N PRO A 140 -41.19 10.45 3.88
CA PRO A 140 -40.58 9.62 2.85
C PRO A 140 -39.11 10.04 2.63
N PRO A 141 -38.25 9.10 2.22
CA PRO A 141 -36.85 9.43 1.96
C PRO A 141 -36.77 10.43 0.78
N LYS A 142 -35.83 11.38 0.85
CA LYS A 142 -35.68 12.41 -0.20
C LYS A 142 -35.09 11.84 -1.50
N LYS A 143 -34.43 10.70 -1.41
CA LYS A 143 -33.84 9.93 -2.51
C LYS A 143 -34.21 8.48 -2.27
N GLU A 144 -34.42 7.72 -3.32
CA GLU A 144 -34.65 6.27 -3.20
C GLU A 144 -33.48 5.61 -2.49
N LEU A 145 -33.78 4.72 -1.55
CA LEU A 145 -32.76 3.99 -0.81
C LEU A 145 -32.33 2.81 -1.69
N GLU A 146 -31.16 2.94 -2.31
CA GLU A 146 -30.55 1.88 -3.10
C GLU A 146 -30.22 0.66 -2.23
N ASN A 147 -30.42 -0.54 -2.79
CA ASN A 147 -30.04 -1.79 -2.16
C ASN A 147 -28.54 -2.08 -2.34
N GLU A 148 -28.02 -2.97 -1.51
CA GLU A 148 -26.65 -3.46 -1.68
C GLU A 148 -26.55 -4.30 -2.96
N GLU A 149 -25.49 -4.10 -3.73
CA GLU A 149 -25.21 -4.85 -4.95
C GLU A 149 -24.07 -5.84 -4.71
N ASP A 150 -24.04 -6.94 -5.46
CA ASP A 150 -22.96 -7.91 -5.37
C ASP A 150 -21.65 -7.33 -5.93
N VAL A 151 -20.54 -7.66 -5.27
CA VAL A 151 -19.21 -7.15 -5.66
C VAL A 151 -18.64 -8.01 -6.77
N THR A 152 -18.53 -7.46 -7.97
CA THR A 152 -18.04 -8.16 -9.17
C THR A 152 -16.52 -8.09 -9.32
N GLY A 153 -15.92 -6.98 -8.90
CA GLY A 153 -14.48 -6.76 -8.99
C GLY A 153 -13.68 -7.51 -7.92
N LEU A 154 -12.39 -7.73 -8.19
CA LEU A 154 -11.48 -8.36 -7.24
C LEU A 154 -11.38 -7.55 -5.95
N VAL A 155 -11.43 -8.23 -4.81
CA VAL A 155 -11.10 -7.65 -3.49
C VAL A 155 -10.28 -8.65 -2.69
N MET A 156 -9.01 -8.32 -2.46
CA MET A 156 -8.10 -9.08 -1.62
C MET A 156 -7.66 -8.26 -0.40
N ASN A 157 -7.30 -8.94 0.68
CA ASN A 157 -6.78 -8.31 1.88
C ASN A 157 -5.27 -8.46 1.97
N LEU A 158 -4.59 -7.37 2.33
CA LEU A 158 -3.18 -7.32 2.70
C LEU A 158 -3.08 -6.88 4.16
N SER A 159 -2.34 -7.64 4.97
CA SER A 159 -1.95 -7.19 6.30
C SER A 159 -0.55 -6.61 6.24
N MET A 160 -0.37 -5.41 6.78
CA MET A 160 0.93 -4.74 6.80
C MET A 160 1.29 -4.37 8.24
N ARG A 161 2.46 -4.80 8.71
CA ARG A 161 2.93 -4.54 10.07
C ARG A 161 4.41 -4.23 10.17
N ARG A 162 4.76 -3.37 11.12
CA ARG A 162 6.15 -3.05 11.43
C ARG A 162 6.77 -4.19 12.24
N ALA A 163 7.97 -4.62 11.87
CA ALA A 163 8.72 -5.65 12.57
C ALA A 163 9.40 -5.08 13.82
N GLY A 164 8.63 -4.81 14.88
CA GLY A 164 9.12 -4.25 16.14
C GLY A 164 9.15 -2.71 16.19
N PHE A 165 9.18 -2.16 17.40
CA PHE A 165 8.99 -0.73 17.65
C PHE A 165 10.11 0.15 17.04
N PHE A 166 11.38 -0.19 17.32
CA PHE A 166 12.53 0.60 16.89
C PHE A 166 13.04 0.29 15.48
N LYS A 167 12.65 -0.84 14.87
CA LYS A 167 13.15 -1.24 13.56
C LYS A 167 12.36 -0.55 12.44
N ARG A 168 13.04 0.05 11.45
CA ARG A 168 12.43 0.68 10.26
C ARG A 168 12.08 -0.36 9.19
N THR A 169 11.36 -1.39 9.61
CA THR A 169 11.02 -2.54 8.76
C THR A 169 9.52 -2.74 8.78
N LEU A 170 8.89 -2.77 7.62
CA LEU A 170 7.45 -2.91 7.45
C LEU A 170 7.19 -4.09 6.52
N LYS A 171 6.65 -5.15 7.09
CA LYS A 171 6.35 -6.43 6.43
C LYS A 171 4.89 -6.43 5.97
N TRP A 172 4.63 -7.07 4.84
CA TRP A 172 3.29 -7.35 4.37
C TRP A 172 3.27 -8.63 3.56
N GLU A 173 2.10 -9.26 3.49
CA GLU A 173 1.91 -10.52 2.78
C GLU A 173 0.84 -10.36 1.71
N ALA A 174 1.11 -10.87 0.51
CA ALA A 174 0.14 -11.01 -0.57
C ALA A 174 0.26 -12.40 -1.19
N GLY A 175 -0.84 -13.14 -1.29
CA GLY A 175 -0.86 -14.44 -1.97
C GLY A 175 0.12 -15.47 -1.40
N GLY A 176 0.38 -15.44 -0.07
CA GLY A 176 1.35 -16.33 0.59
C GLY A 176 2.81 -15.91 0.48
N GLN A 177 3.10 -14.78 -0.19
CA GLN A 177 4.43 -14.23 -0.37
C GLN A 177 4.68 -13.07 0.60
N GLU A 178 5.79 -13.12 1.36
CA GLU A 178 6.16 -12.05 2.29
C GLU A 178 7.06 -11.01 1.60
N TYR A 179 6.67 -9.75 1.75
CA TYR A 179 7.40 -8.59 1.27
C TYR A 179 7.79 -7.68 2.42
N GLN A 180 8.96 -7.04 2.29
CA GLN A 180 9.53 -6.22 3.35
C GLN A 180 10.05 -4.88 2.83
N TRP A 181 9.39 -3.80 3.24
CA TRP A 181 9.97 -2.46 3.17
C TRP A 181 11.00 -2.31 4.29
N SER A 182 12.23 -1.97 3.91
CA SER A 182 13.35 -1.76 4.85
C SER A 182 14.04 -0.44 4.56
N GLY A 183 14.41 0.29 5.61
CA GLY A 183 15.22 1.51 5.46
C GLY A 183 16.56 1.19 4.79
N THR A 184 16.93 1.95 3.78
CA THR A 184 18.22 1.85 3.08
C THR A 184 19.00 3.15 3.22
N ARG A 185 20.32 3.05 3.05
CA ARG A 185 21.25 4.19 2.99
C ARG A 185 21.95 4.28 1.63
N ALA A 186 21.51 3.49 0.67
CA ALA A 186 22.14 3.38 -0.64
C ALA A 186 22.25 4.76 -1.33
N PHE A 187 21.23 5.61 -1.18
CA PHE A 187 21.16 6.94 -1.78
C PHE A 187 21.87 8.03 -0.96
N LEU A 188 22.44 7.70 0.22
CA LEU A 188 23.24 8.66 0.98
C LEU A 188 24.63 8.83 0.36
N PRO A 189 25.15 10.07 0.24
CA PRO A 189 26.54 10.34 -0.07
C PRO A 189 27.45 9.57 0.89
N SER A 190 28.58 9.08 0.38
CA SER A 190 29.59 8.34 1.15
C SER A 190 29.91 8.91 2.54
N PRO A 191 30.09 10.24 2.74
CA PRO A 191 30.42 10.77 4.07
C PRO A 191 29.28 10.61 5.10
N ILE A 192 28.02 10.65 4.65
CA ILE A 192 26.84 10.65 5.53
C ILE A 192 26.21 9.25 5.62
N ARG A 193 26.56 8.35 4.69
CA ARG A 193 26.03 6.96 4.63
C ARG A 193 26.23 6.16 5.93
N ARG A 194 27.26 6.47 6.71
CA ARG A 194 27.54 5.78 7.99
C ARG A 194 26.71 6.32 9.16
N LEU A 195 26.18 7.54 9.08
CA LEU A 195 25.41 8.16 10.14
C LEU A 195 24.04 7.47 10.29
N LYS A 196 23.79 6.90 11.47
CA LYS A 196 22.52 6.24 11.79
C LYS A 196 21.42 7.29 11.90
N GLY A 197 20.25 7.01 11.35
CA GLY A 197 19.04 7.81 11.54
C GLY A 197 18.70 8.81 10.42
N ILE A 198 19.64 9.13 9.53
CA ILE A 198 19.51 10.24 8.57
C ILE A 198 18.76 9.87 7.27
N SER A 199 18.86 8.62 6.80
CA SER A 199 18.16 8.25 5.56
C SER A 199 16.65 8.07 5.79
N HIS A 200 15.89 8.49 4.79
CA HIS A 200 14.45 8.26 4.66
C HIS A 200 14.13 7.36 3.46
N ASP A 201 15.18 6.80 2.88
CA ASP A 201 15.07 5.99 1.69
C ASP A 201 14.71 4.57 2.10
N MET A 202 13.90 3.91 1.29
CA MET A 202 13.42 2.57 1.57
C MET A 202 13.67 1.67 0.37
N LYS A 203 13.85 0.39 0.63
CA LYS A 203 13.83 -0.65 -0.40
C LYS A 203 12.80 -1.70 -0.03
N LEU A 204 12.05 -2.14 -1.03
CA LEU A 204 11.17 -3.27 -0.94
C LEU A 204 11.93 -4.51 -1.37
N VAL A 205 11.83 -5.53 -0.54
CA VAL A 205 12.51 -6.80 -0.75
C VAL A 205 11.50 -7.94 -0.65
N ASP A 206 11.65 -8.93 -1.50
CA ASP A 206 10.89 -10.17 -1.46
C ASP A 206 11.44 -11.18 -0.42
N SER A 207 10.76 -12.30 -0.16
CA SER A 207 11.25 -13.38 0.71
C SER A 207 12.63 -13.91 0.26
N ASN A 208 12.86 -13.95 -1.04
CA ASN A 208 14.13 -14.33 -1.67
C ASN A 208 15.22 -13.25 -1.56
N LYS A 209 14.96 -12.16 -0.83
CA LYS A 209 15.85 -10.99 -0.68
C LYS A 209 16.14 -10.25 -2.00
N CYS A 210 15.33 -10.47 -3.03
CA CYS A 210 15.36 -9.73 -4.28
C CYS A 210 14.77 -8.31 -4.10
N VAL A 211 15.46 -7.28 -4.59
CA VAL A 211 14.97 -5.90 -4.51
C VAL A 211 13.95 -5.67 -5.62
N LEU A 212 12.71 -5.39 -5.23
CA LEU A 212 11.59 -5.18 -6.16
C LEU A 212 11.37 -3.69 -6.46
N ALA A 213 11.58 -2.85 -5.45
CA ALA A 213 11.42 -1.41 -5.58
C ALA A 213 12.31 -0.65 -4.60
N THR A 214 12.59 0.60 -4.92
CA THR A 214 13.25 1.55 -4.00
C THR A 214 12.54 2.88 -4.01
N VAL A 215 12.56 3.55 -2.87
CA VAL A 215 12.02 4.90 -2.71
C VAL A 215 13.14 5.78 -2.23
N GLU A 216 13.46 6.77 -3.04
CA GLU A 216 14.35 7.87 -2.66
C GLU A 216 13.50 9.03 -2.20
N LYS A 217 13.61 9.41 -0.93
CA LYS A 217 12.86 10.55 -0.40
C LYS A 217 13.72 11.80 -0.53
N ASP A 218 13.14 12.87 -1.06
CA ASP A 218 13.84 14.14 -1.15
C ASP A 218 14.06 14.72 0.25
N ARG A 219 15.33 14.90 0.60
CA ARG A 219 15.75 15.37 1.93
C ARG A 219 15.30 16.80 2.19
N TRP A 220 15.20 17.57 1.12
CA TRP A 220 14.81 18.97 1.13
C TRP A 220 13.35 19.13 0.72
N ALA A 221 12.57 18.05 0.69
CA ALA A 221 11.16 18.08 0.30
C ALA A 221 10.42 19.19 1.03
N PHE A 222 10.74 19.48 2.30
CA PHE A 222 10.10 20.52 3.10
C PHE A 222 10.54 21.96 2.75
N ILE A 223 11.76 22.17 2.24
CA ILE A 223 12.29 23.48 1.82
C ILE A 223 12.01 23.78 0.35
N ARG A 224 11.86 22.75 -0.49
CA ARG A 224 11.61 22.96 -1.92
C ARG A 224 10.32 23.77 -2.16
N PRO A 225 10.37 24.77 -3.07
CA PRO A 225 9.20 25.51 -3.50
C PRO A 225 8.11 24.59 -4.06
N SER A 226 6.87 25.04 -3.96
CA SER A 226 5.76 24.36 -4.60
C SER A 226 5.82 24.47 -6.11
N GLU A 227 5.61 23.36 -6.80
CA GLU A 227 5.40 23.36 -8.24
C GLU A 227 3.97 23.79 -8.58
N ARG A 228 3.84 24.62 -9.61
CA ARG A 228 2.58 25.11 -10.15
C ARG A 228 2.48 24.69 -11.61
N PRO A 229 1.96 23.49 -11.91
CA PRO A 229 1.89 22.99 -13.29
C PRO A 229 0.89 23.75 -14.17
N GLY A 230 0.23 24.81 -13.68
CA GLY A 230 -0.64 25.69 -14.47
C GLY A 230 -2.03 25.12 -14.80
N VAL A 231 -2.15 23.80 -14.96
CA VAL A 231 -3.37 23.14 -15.44
C VAL A 231 -4.10 22.40 -14.29
N PRO A 232 -5.44 22.46 -14.18
CA PRO A 232 -6.22 21.52 -13.36
C PRO A 232 -5.89 20.07 -13.76
N PRO A 233 -5.95 19.08 -12.84
CA PRO A 233 -6.58 19.15 -11.51
C PRO A 233 -5.63 19.55 -10.37
N ASN A 234 -4.31 19.72 -10.62
CA ASN A 234 -3.27 19.78 -9.60
C ASN A 234 -2.53 21.13 -9.51
N LYS A 235 -3.29 22.22 -9.23
CA LYS A 235 -2.81 23.63 -9.20
C LYS A 235 -1.51 23.91 -8.41
N LYS A 236 -1.25 23.17 -7.33
CA LYS A 236 -0.04 23.28 -6.50
C LYS A 236 0.31 21.92 -5.90
N LYS A 237 1.52 21.43 -6.16
CA LYS A 237 2.05 20.18 -5.61
C LYS A 237 3.46 20.39 -5.06
N LYS A 238 3.86 19.54 -4.12
CA LYS A 238 5.16 19.58 -3.47
C LYS A 238 5.81 18.21 -3.62
N PHE A 239 6.97 18.18 -4.25
CA PHE A 239 7.73 16.95 -4.45
C PHE A 239 8.14 16.35 -3.10
N VAL A 240 7.98 15.02 -2.97
CA VAL A 240 8.30 14.27 -1.75
C VAL A 240 9.45 13.30 -2.00
N GLY A 241 9.49 12.67 -3.18
CA GLY A 241 10.49 11.66 -3.52
C GLY A 241 10.14 10.90 -4.80
N THR A 242 10.97 9.93 -5.14
CA THR A 242 10.83 9.08 -6.32
C THR A 242 10.76 7.62 -5.92
N LEU A 243 9.73 6.91 -6.38
CA LEU A 243 9.61 5.46 -6.33
C LEU A 243 10.13 4.88 -7.64
N GLN A 244 11.06 3.94 -7.56
CA GLN A 244 11.57 3.14 -8.68
C GLN A 244 11.15 1.70 -8.48
N ILE A 245 10.60 1.09 -9.53
CA ILE A 245 10.17 -0.30 -9.57
C ILE A 245 11.06 -1.04 -10.57
N TYR A 246 11.62 -2.17 -10.14
CA TYR A 246 12.58 -2.95 -10.93
C TYR A 246 11.90 -4.10 -11.67
N PRO A 247 12.53 -4.64 -12.73
CA PRO A 247 11.97 -5.75 -13.50
C PRO A 247 11.55 -6.97 -12.67
N ALA A 248 12.28 -7.25 -11.58
CA ALA A 248 11.96 -8.33 -10.65
C ALA A 248 10.52 -8.25 -10.10
N ALA A 249 9.93 -7.05 -9.96
CA ALA A 249 8.55 -6.87 -9.52
C ALA A 249 7.52 -7.40 -10.53
N TYR A 250 7.87 -7.46 -11.81
CA TYR A 250 7.01 -7.91 -12.90
C TYR A 250 7.27 -9.37 -13.28
N LEU A 251 8.43 -9.91 -12.90
CA LEU A 251 8.81 -11.31 -13.12
C LEU A 251 8.21 -12.28 -12.10
N SER A 252 7.77 -11.76 -10.94
CA SER A 252 6.95 -12.51 -10.02
C SER A 252 5.57 -12.72 -10.67
N GLU A 253 5.44 -13.76 -11.48
CA GLU A 253 4.21 -14.14 -12.16
C GLU A 253 3.04 -14.20 -11.18
N SER A 254 2.09 -13.29 -11.41
CA SER A 254 0.68 -13.38 -11.07
C SER A 254 0.32 -13.85 -9.65
N VAL A 255 0.11 -12.87 -8.76
CA VAL A 255 -0.81 -13.05 -7.61
C VAL A 255 -2.23 -13.46 -8.06
N GLY A 256 -2.52 -13.45 -9.37
CA GLY A 256 -3.74 -13.97 -10.00
C GLY A 256 -3.65 -15.37 -10.63
N GLY A 257 -2.51 -16.08 -10.56
CA GLY A 257 -2.32 -17.40 -11.19
C GLY A 257 -2.29 -18.59 -10.23
N ALA A 258 -2.11 -18.34 -8.92
CA ALA A 258 -2.40 -19.36 -7.94
C ALA A 258 -3.91 -19.54 -7.90
N GLN A 259 -4.41 -20.68 -8.38
CA GLN A 259 -5.71 -21.17 -7.97
C GLN A 259 -5.78 -21.04 -6.46
N VAL A 260 -6.51 -20.03 -5.98
CA VAL A 260 -7.10 -20.07 -4.65
C VAL A 260 -8.01 -21.28 -4.72
N LYS A 261 -7.49 -22.43 -4.27
CA LYS A 261 -8.24 -23.67 -4.21
C LYS A 261 -9.58 -23.32 -3.56
N GLN A 262 -10.66 -23.39 -4.34
CA GLN A 262 -12.00 -23.57 -3.81
C GLN A 262 -12.00 -24.93 -3.11
N GLY A 263 -11.50 -24.93 -1.88
CA GLY A 263 -11.50 -26.06 -0.98
C GLY A 263 -12.46 -25.76 0.14
N SER A 264 -13.61 -26.42 0.07
CA SER A 264 -14.50 -26.69 1.19
C SER A 264 -13.74 -26.85 2.51
N GLY A 265 -14.30 -26.27 3.58
CA GLY A 265 -13.65 -26.04 4.86
C GLY A 265 -12.69 -27.14 5.30
N THR A 266 -11.41 -26.80 5.37
CA THR A 266 -10.44 -27.55 6.16
C THR A 266 -9.32 -26.62 6.61
N THR A 267 -9.13 -26.66 7.92
CA THR A 267 -8.08 -26.07 8.75
C THR A 267 -6.72 -26.01 8.04
N ILE A 268 -6.17 -24.80 7.89
CA ILE A 268 -4.73 -24.63 7.62
C ILE A 268 -4.02 -24.94 8.93
N THR A 269 -3.58 -26.19 9.11
CA THR A 269 -2.68 -26.57 10.20
C THR A 269 -1.31 -25.99 9.91
N THR A 270 -0.96 -24.96 10.67
CA THR A 270 0.41 -24.46 10.82
C THR A 270 1.29 -25.56 11.41
N SER A 271 2.44 -25.83 10.80
CA SER A 271 3.48 -26.66 11.39
C SER A 271 3.82 -26.16 12.79
N LEU A 272 3.83 -27.07 13.76
CA LEU A 272 4.37 -26.84 15.09
C LEU A 272 5.84 -26.42 14.98
N ASP A 273 6.26 -25.53 15.89
CA ASP A 273 7.63 -25.06 16.15
C ASP A 273 8.01 -23.67 15.60
N ASP A 274 7.07 -22.72 15.58
CA ASP A 274 7.40 -21.29 15.68
C ASP A 274 6.35 -20.54 16.53
N PRO A 275 6.71 -20.02 17.72
CA PRO A 275 5.73 -19.42 18.63
C PRO A 275 5.48 -17.97 18.25
N HIS A 276 4.66 -17.75 17.21
CA HIS A 276 3.80 -16.56 17.03
C HIS A 276 3.01 -16.66 15.70
N CYS A 277 2.20 -17.71 15.56
CA CYS A 277 1.15 -17.75 14.55
C CYS A 277 0.15 -16.61 14.81
N TRP A 278 -0.04 -15.78 13.78
CA TRP A 278 -0.72 -14.48 13.81
C TRP A 278 -2.24 -14.60 13.97
N ASP A 279 -2.71 -15.01 15.14
CA ASP A 279 -4.13 -15.02 15.45
C ASP A 279 -4.63 -13.59 15.72
N MET A 280 -5.11 -12.94 14.67
CA MET A 280 -5.88 -11.72 14.78
C MET A 280 -7.32 -12.12 15.03
N GLY A 281 -7.73 -12.01 16.30
CA GLY A 281 -9.03 -12.42 16.82
C GLY A 281 -10.22 -12.19 15.89
N GLU A 282 -11.17 -13.13 16.03
CA GLU A 282 -12.49 -13.25 15.41
C GLU A 282 -12.69 -12.53 14.07
N LYS A 283 -12.88 -13.36 13.03
CA LYS A 283 -13.40 -13.00 11.70
C LYS A 283 -14.42 -11.85 11.78
N SER A 284 -13.94 -10.61 11.67
CA SER A 284 -14.84 -9.47 11.48
C SER A 284 -15.64 -9.72 10.22
N ASP A 285 -16.95 -9.45 10.23
CA ASP A 285 -17.89 -9.65 9.10
C ASP A 285 -17.36 -9.11 7.75
N GLU A 286 -16.42 -8.15 7.77
CA GLU A 286 -15.78 -7.59 6.59
C GLU A 286 -14.87 -8.57 5.81
N SER A 287 -14.51 -9.72 6.40
CA SER A 287 -13.78 -10.79 5.72
C SER A 287 -14.69 -11.73 4.91
N LYS A 288 -16.02 -11.67 5.13
CA LYS A 288 -16.99 -12.54 4.45
C LYS A 288 -17.30 -12.10 3.00
N ASN A 289 -16.93 -10.88 2.61
CA ASN A 289 -17.29 -10.28 1.31
C ASN A 289 -16.07 -10.07 0.39
N LEU A 290 -15.02 -10.88 0.55
CA LEU A 290 -13.85 -10.79 -0.32
C LEU A 290 -14.11 -11.57 -1.61
N ASN A 291 -14.24 -10.86 -2.73
CA ASN A 291 -14.27 -11.49 -4.03
C ASN A 291 -12.85 -11.68 -4.56
N VAL A 292 -12.14 -12.69 -4.04
CA VAL A 292 -10.74 -12.96 -4.44
C VAL A 292 -10.65 -13.46 -5.89
N GLY A 293 -11.73 -14.06 -6.42
CA GLY A 293 -11.83 -14.51 -7.81
C GLY A 293 -12.39 -13.47 -8.79
N GLY A 294 -12.61 -12.22 -8.34
CA GLY A 294 -13.17 -11.17 -9.17
C GLY A 294 -12.20 -10.70 -10.26
N SER A 295 -12.74 -9.98 -11.24
CA SER A 295 -11.92 -9.39 -12.30
C SER A 295 -11.06 -8.22 -11.79
N HIS A 296 -9.87 -8.05 -12.36
CA HIS A 296 -8.98 -6.92 -12.06
C HIS A 296 -8.26 -6.47 -13.33
N ALA A 297 -8.37 -5.18 -13.66
CA ALA A 297 -7.80 -4.64 -14.90
C ALA A 297 -6.34 -4.17 -14.79
N GLY A 298 -5.80 -4.05 -13.58
CA GLY A 298 -4.46 -3.51 -13.32
C GLY A 298 -3.40 -4.56 -13.02
N ASN A 299 -2.22 -4.11 -12.59
CA ASN A 299 -1.16 -4.97 -12.06
C ASN A 299 -1.18 -4.92 -10.53
N LEU A 300 -1.70 -5.98 -9.89
CA LEU A 300 -1.82 -6.05 -8.43
C LEU A 300 -0.49 -5.89 -7.71
N THR A 301 0.60 -6.41 -8.27
CA THR A 301 1.93 -6.30 -7.66
C THR A 301 2.39 -4.85 -7.69
N GLU A 302 2.32 -4.18 -8.83
CA GLU A 302 2.66 -2.76 -8.95
C GLU A 302 1.81 -1.90 -8.00
N GLU A 303 0.50 -2.11 -8.01
CA GLU A 303 -0.43 -1.37 -7.16
C GLU A 303 -0.14 -1.59 -5.67
N SER A 304 0.16 -2.83 -5.28
CA SER A 304 0.61 -3.15 -3.92
C SER A 304 1.89 -2.42 -3.58
N ILE A 305 2.87 -2.36 -4.49
CA ILE A 305 4.15 -1.66 -4.28
C ILE A 305 3.90 -0.17 -4.07
N VAL A 306 3.13 0.49 -4.96
CA VAL A 306 2.87 1.93 -4.88
C VAL A 306 2.10 2.28 -3.60
N LEU A 307 1.06 1.50 -3.30
CA LEU A 307 0.24 1.68 -2.12
C LEU A 307 1.04 1.49 -0.82
N THR A 308 1.77 0.38 -0.71
CA THR A 308 2.55 0.07 0.49
C THR A 308 3.73 1.02 0.67
N CYS A 309 4.33 1.49 -0.43
CA CYS A 309 5.29 2.60 -0.44
C CYS A 309 4.72 3.85 0.23
N TRP A 310 3.52 4.28 -0.20
CA TRP A 310 2.86 5.44 0.42
C TRP A 310 2.58 5.22 1.91
N ILE A 311 2.03 4.06 2.29
CA ILE A 311 1.75 3.73 3.70
C ILE A 311 3.03 3.76 4.53
N ALA A 312 4.12 3.22 4.00
CA ALA A 312 5.42 3.18 4.68
C ALA A 312 5.94 4.60 4.97
N MET A 313 5.87 5.50 3.98
CA MET A 313 6.29 6.89 4.14
C MET A 313 5.38 7.68 5.09
N GLU A 314 4.06 7.53 4.98
CA GLU A 314 3.12 8.22 5.87
C GLU A 314 3.28 7.71 7.30
N GLY A 315 3.38 6.39 7.50
CA GLY A 315 3.62 5.79 8.81
C GLY A 315 4.93 6.28 9.44
N GLU A 316 6.03 6.32 8.68
CA GLU A 316 7.31 6.85 9.18
C GLU A 316 7.23 8.34 9.51
N HIS A 317 6.66 9.16 8.64
CA HIS A 317 6.46 10.59 8.88
C HIS A 317 5.67 10.80 10.18
N ARG A 318 4.58 10.06 10.37
CA ARG A 318 3.72 10.18 11.55
C ARG A 318 4.38 9.71 12.83
N ILE A 319 5.14 8.61 12.81
CA ILE A 319 5.86 8.16 14.02
C ILE A 319 6.85 9.23 14.47
N ARG A 320 7.56 9.88 13.53
CA ARG A 320 8.54 10.91 13.88
C ARG A 320 7.91 12.19 14.43
N HIS A 321 6.83 12.66 13.82
CA HIS A 321 6.16 13.87 14.31
C HIS A 321 5.28 13.63 15.53
N LYS A 322 4.65 12.46 15.67
CA LYS A 322 3.85 12.15 16.87
C LYS A 322 4.67 11.99 18.14
N ILE A 323 5.96 11.66 18.06
CA ILE A 323 6.83 11.72 19.24
C ILE A 323 6.91 13.15 19.74
N ILE A 324 6.93 14.14 18.83
CA ILE A 324 6.90 15.56 19.18
C ILE A 324 5.51 15.94 19.70
N ASP A 325 4.42 15.55 19.01
CA ASP A 325 3.05 15.81 19.49
C ASP A 325 2.79 15.22 20.90
N LEU A 326 3.32 14.03 21.20
CA LEU A 326 3.21 13.38 22.51
C LEU A 326 4.03 14.12 23.58
N ILE A 327 5.22 14.59 23.24
CA ILE A 327 6.06 15.39 24.15
C ILE A 327 5.41 16.75 24.42
N GLU A 328 4.84 17.38 23.39
CA GLU A 328 4.09 18.64 23.51
C GLU A 328 2.82 18.44 24.35
N GLU A 329 2.05 17.38 24.13
CA GLU A 329 0.88 17.03 24.95
C GLU A 329 1.26 16.73 26.41
N ILE A 330 2.41 16.11 26.67
CA ILE A 330 2.91 15.92 28.04
C ILE A 330 3.36 17.28 28.63
N ALA A 331 4.08 18.11 27.87
CA ALA A 331 4.56 19.40 28.34
C ALA A 331 3.47 20.45 28.54
N GLU A 332 2.34 20.35 27.84
CA GLU A 332 1.15 21.20 28.06
C GLU A 332 0.31 20.75 29.27
N ASN A 333 0.48 19.50 29.71
CA ASN A 333 -0.25 18.91 30.85
C ASN A 333 0.58 18.89 32.16
N PHE A 334 1.79 19.47 32.19
CA PHE A 334 2.66 19.62 33.36
C PHE A 334 3.09 21.08 33.55
#